data_AF-A0A0G4NR91-F1
#
_entry.id   AF-A0A0G4NR91-F1
#
_cell.length_a   1.000
_cell.length_b   1.000
_cell.length_c   1.000
_cell.angle_alpha   90.00
_cell.angle_beta   90.00
_cell.angle_gamma   90.00
#
_symmetry.space_group_name_H-M   'P 1'
#
loop_
_entity.id
_entity.type
_entity.pdbx_description
1 polymer ?
#
loop_
_entity_poly.entity_id
_entity_poly.type
_entity_poly.pdbx_seq_one_letter_code
_entity_poly.pdbx_strand_id
1 'polypeptide(L)'
;MAGYDTYSTVLSKRYPSEEMKTIFSERNRISTWRTLWYNLAAAEKELGIKAITDSALEALKANIKITDKAFDVAKEEERIRRHDVMAHVHAY
;
A
#
# COMPACT_ATOMS: atom_id res chain seq x y z
N MET A 1 9.67 0.13 -23.26
CA MET A 1 10.22 1.48 -23.54
C MET A 1 11.38 1.73 -22.60
N ALA A 2 12.51 2.22 -23.11
CA ALA A 2 13.61 2.59 -22.24
C ALA A 2 13.21 3.81 -21.39
N GLY A 3 13.86 4.01 -20.25
CA GLY A 3 13.57 5.15 -19.37
C GLY A 3 13.89 6.53 -19.95
N TYR A 4 14.46 6.58 -21.17
CA TYR A 4 14.70 7.77 -21.98
C TYR A 4 13.54 8.10 -22.93
N ASP A 5 12.64 7.14 -23.17
CA ASP A 5 11.50 7.30 -24.09
C ASP A 5 10.24 7.77 -23.36
N THR A 6 10.28 7.94 -22.03
CA THR A 6 9.14 8.36 -21.20
C THR A 6 9.47 9.60 -20.38
N TYR A 7 8.49 10.50 -20.26
CA TYR A 7 8.64 11.70 -19.45
C TYR A 7 8.92 11.35 -17.99
N SER A 8 9.87 12.06 -17.39
CA SER A 8 10.15 11.99 -15.97
C SER A 8 10.50 13.38 -15.45
N THR A 9 10.03 13.70 -14.26
CA THR A 9 10.32 15.00 -13.64
C THR A 9 11.72 15.01 -13.03
N VAL A 10 12.42 16.14 -13.13
CA VAL A 10 13.70 16.35 -12.44
C VAL A 10 13.56 16.22 -10.92
N LEU A 11 12.36 16.46 -10.39
CA LEU A 11 11.98 16.29 -8.99
C LEU A 11 11.72 14.83 -8.58
N SER A 12 11.87 13.85 -9.47
CA SER A 12 11.87 12.42 -9.09
C SER A 12 13.22 11.76 -9.30
N LYS A 13 14.09 12.34 -10.14
CA LYS A 13 15.40 11.75 -10.50
C LYS A 13 16.61 12.51 -9.94
N ARG A 14 16.69 13.83 -10.16
CA ARG A 14 17.98 14.56 -10.10
C ARG A 14 18.24 15.30 -8.80
N TYR A 15 17.25 16.04 -8.31
CA TYR A 15 17.44 16.99 -7.21
C TYR A 15 17.01 16.52 -5.81
N PRO A 16 15.95 15.72 -5.63
CA PRO A 16 15.49 15.36 -4.28
C PRO A 16 16.41 14.35 -3.62
N SER A 17 16.42 14.39 -2.28
CA SER A 17 17.02 13.33 -1.47
C SER A 17 16.30 11.99 -1.66
N GLU A 18 17.01 10.90 -1.40
CA GLU A 18 16.42 9.55 -1.44
C GLU A 18 15.27 9.39 -0.42
N GLU A 19 15.35 10.07 0.72
CA GLU A 19 14.28 10.12 1.71
C GLU A 19 12.98 10.72 1.13
N MET A 20 13.08 11.88 0.47
CA MET A 20 11.93 12.54 -0.14
C MET A 20 11.30 11.67 -1.24
N LYS A 21 12.13 11.01 -2.06
CA LYS A 21 11.68 10.05 -3.07
C LYS A 21 10.96 8.86 -2.43
N THR A 22 11.45 8.38 -1.29
CA THR A 22 10.86 7.25 -0.58
C THR A 22 9.51 7.61 0.03
N ILE A 23 9.38 8.79 0.66
CA ILE A 23 8.12 9.26 1.27
C ILE A 23 6.99 9.27 0.24
N PHE A 24 7.25 9.80 -0.95
CA PHE A 24 6.26 9.88 -2.03
C PHE A 24 6.26 8.68 -2.98
N SER A 25 7.01 7.62 -2.66
CA SER A 25 6.98 6.39 -3.44
C SER A 25 5.65 5.68 -3.28
N GLU A 26 5.23 4.98 -4.34
CA GLU A 26 3.99 4.21 -4.33
C GLU A 26 4.01 3.12 -3.25
N ARG A 27 5.15 2.43 -3.05
CA ARG A 27 5.31 1.47 -1.97
C ARG A 27 5.08 2.09 -0.59
N ASN A 28 5.60 3.30 -0.35
CA ASN A 28 5.38 3.97 0.91
C ASN A 28 3.91 4.38 1.09
N ARG A 29 3.29 4.95 0.05
CA ARG A 29 1.85 5.31 0.07
C ARG A 29 0.98 4.10 0.45
N ILE A 30 1.13 2.97 -0.23
CA ILE A 30 0.28 1.81 0.01
C ILE A 30 0.62 1.12 1.35
N SER A 31 1.90 1.03 1.72
CA SER A 31 2.27 0.51 3.05
C SER A 31 1.73 1.40 4.17
N THR A 32 1.61 2.70 3.93
CA THR A 32 0.97 3.64 4.86
C THR A 32 -0.52 3.33 4.99
N TRP A 33 -1.24 3.06 3.90
CA TRP A 33 -2.64 2.61 3.96
C TRP A 33 -2.79 1.31 4.75
N ARG A 34 -1.91 0.33 4.53
CA ARG A 34 -1.93 -0.93 5.29
C ARG A 34 -1.67 -0.72 6.78
N THR A 35 -0.83 0.25 7.14
CA THR A 35 -0.60 0.67 8.52
C THR A 35 -1.87 1.28 9.12
N LEU A 36 -2.56 2.15 8.37
CA LEU A 36 -3.83 2.75 8.80
C LEU A 36 -4.91 1.68 9.01
N TRP A 37 -5.05 0.71 8.11
CA TRP A 37 -6.02 -0.38 8.27
C TRP A 37 -5.69 -1.30 9.45
N TYR A 38 -4.41 -1.62 9.67
CA TYR A 38 -3.99 -2.35 10.85
C TYR A 38 -4.37 -1.61 12.13
N ASN A 39 -4.06 -0.32 12.22
CA ASN A 39 -4.38 0.50 13.40
C ASN A 39 -5.90 0.64 13.60
N LEU A 40 -6.67 0.77 12.51
CA LEU A 40 -8.12 0.78 12.56
C LEU A 40 -8.65 -0.53 13.15
N ALA A 41 -8.21 -1.67 12.63
CA ALA A 41 -8.65 -2.97 13.12
C ALA A 41 -8.23 -3.22 14.58
N ALA A 42 -7.03 -2.78 14.97
CA ALA A 42 -6.56 -2.87 16.34
C ALA A 42 -7.43 -2.04 17.30
N ALA A 43 -7.71 -0.78 16.95
CA ALA A 43 -8.56 0.10 17.74
C ALA A 43 -10.01 -0.41 17.83
N GLU A 44 -10.57 -0.89 16.72
CA GLU A 44 -11.90 -1.51 16.67
C GLU A 44 -11.99 -2.76 17.58
N LYS A 45 -10.94 -3.56 17.62
CA LYS A 45 -10.86 -4.71 18.53
C LYS A 45 -10.82 -4.28 19.99
N GLU A 46 -10.03 -3.27 20.34
CA GLU A 46 -9.98 -2.70 21.69
C GLU A 46 -11.35 -2.16 22.16
N LEU A 47 -12.14 -1.63 21.22
CA LEU A 47 -13.52 -1.20 21.46
C LEU A 47 -14.53 -2.35 21.55
N GLY A 48 -14.09 -3.60 21.40
CA GLY A 48 -14.91 -4.80 21.61
C GLY A 48 -15.53 -5.41 20.35
N ILE A 49 -15.09 -5.03 19.14
CA ILE A 49 -15.54 -5.70 17.90
C ILE A 49 -14.93 -7.11 17.83
N LYS A 50 -15.73 -8.12 18.23
CA LYS A 50 -15.30 -9.52 18.33
C LYS A 50 -15.02 -10.21 16.98
N ALA A 51 -15.45 -9.62 15.88
CA ALA A 51 -15.17 -10.14 14.53
C ALA A 51 -13.68 -10.06 14.17
N ILE A 52 -12.92 -9.19 14.83
CA ILE A 52 -11.49 -8.99 14.58
C ILE A 52 -10.68 -9.94 15.48
N THR A 53 -10.11 -10.98 14.89
CA THR A 53 -9.32 -11.98 15.61
C THR A 53 -7.87 -11.54 15.78
N ASP A 54 -7.17 -12.08 16.79
CA ASP A 54 -5.71 -11.90 16.93
C ASP A 54 -4.96 -12.40 15.69
N SER A 55 -5.40 -13.53 15.13
CA SER A 55 -4.79 -14.09 13.93
C SER A 55 -4.90 -13.15 12.72
N ALA A 56 -6.02 -12.42 12.58
CA ALA A 56 -6.19 -11.43 11.52
C ALA A 56 -5.24 -10.25 11.74
N LEU A 57 -5.14 -9.73 12.97
CA LEU A 57 -4.21 -8.63 13.28
C LEU A 57 -2.75 -9.00 13.02
N GLU A 58 -2.34 -10.22 13.39
CA GLU A 58 -0.98 -10.69 13.10
C GLU A 58 -0.73 -10.86 11.59
N ALA A 59 -1.71 -11.38 10.84
CA ALA A 59 -1.63 -11.46 9.39
C ALA A 59 -1.53 -10.07 8.73
N LEU A 60 -2.30 -9.09 9.22
CA LEU A 60 -2.21 -7.69 8.77
C LEU A 60 -0.82 -7.13 9.06
N LYS A 61 -0.35 -7.25 10.30
CA LYS A 61 0.94 -6.73 10.75
C LYS A 61 2.11 -7.29 9.93
N ALA A 62 2.09 -8.59 9.63
CA ALA A 62 3.12 -9.25 8.82
C ALA A 62 3.18 -8.73 7.37
N ASN A 63 2.09 -8.13 6.86
CA ASN A 63 1.96 -7.68 5.48
C ASN A 63 1.84 -6.15 5.34
N ILE A 64 2.20 -5.37 6.36
CA ILE A 64 2.16 -3.89 6.29
C ILE A 64 2.98 -3.36 5.12
N LYS A 65 4.20 -3.89 4.91
CA LYS A 65 5.02 -3.51 3.77
C LYS A 65 4.55 -4.27 2.53
N ILE A 66 3.96 -3.54 1.58
CA ILE A 66 3.44 -4.17 0.35
C ILE A 66 4.56 -4.82 -0.47
N THR A 67 4.29 -6.01 -1.00
CA THR A 67 5.18 -6.79 -1.86
C THR A 67 4.88 -6.53 -3.34
N ASP A 68 5.82 -6.89 -4.21
CA ASP A 68 5.65 -6.71 -5.66
C ASP A 68 4.50 -7.56 -6.20
N LYS A 69 4.36 -8.78 -5.68
CA LYS A 69 3.22 -9.65 -5.98
C LYS A 69 1.87 -9.01 -5.64
N ALA A 70 1.78 -8.31 -4.51
CA ALA A 70 0.55 -7.61 -4.13
C ALA A 70 0.26 -6.41 -5.03
N PHE A 71 1.28 -5.75 -5.59
CA PHE A 71 1.08 -4.75 -6.65
C PHE A 71 0.49 -5.35 -7.91
N ASP A 72 0.96 -6.53 -8.33
CA ASP A 72 0.42 -7.21 -9.51
C ASP A 72 -1.07 -7.57 -9.34
N VAL A 73 -1.44 -8.09 -8.17
CA VAL A 73 -2.84 -8.37 -7.83
C VAL A 73 -3.67 -7.09 -7.82
N ALA A 74 -3.20 -6.03 -7.16
CA ALA A 74 -3.91 -4.75 -7.10
C ALA A 74 -4.12 -4.16 -8.50
N LYS A 75 -3.14 -4.27 -9.40
CA LYS A 75 -3.26 -3.77 -10.78
C LYS A 75 -4.36 -4.47 -11.57
N GLU A 76 -4.48 -5.80 -11.43
CA GLU A 76 -5.56 -6.54 -12.09
C GLU A 76 -6.92 -6.21 -11.47
N GLU A 77 -6.98 -6.11 -10.15
CA GLU A 77 -8.21 -5.73 -9.44
C GLU A 77 -8.66 -4.30 -9.77
N GLU A 78 -7.74 -3.35 -9.91
CA GLU A 78 -8.06 -1.98 -10.28
C GLU A 78 -8.63 -1.91 -11.72
N ARG A 79 -8.13 -2.76 -12.63
CA ARG A 79 -8.68 -2.87 -13.99
C ARG A 79 -10.15 -3.29 -13.99
N ILE A 80 -10.53 -4.17 -13.07
CA ILE A 80 -11.89 -4.69 -12.91
C ILE A 80 -12.77 -3.69 -12.14
N ARG A 81 -12.31 -3.21 -10.98
CA ARG A 81 -13.09 -2.39 -10.04
C ARG A 81 -13.13 -0.92 -10.39
N ARG A 82 -12.14 -0.43 -11.15
CA ARG A 82 -11.91 0.99 -11.44
C ARG A 82 -11.75 1.85 -10.17
N HIS A 83 -11.19 1.24 -9.11
CA HIS A 83 -10.96 1.90 -7.83
C HIS A 83 -9.70 1.33 -7.15
N ASP A 84 -8.69 2.18 -6.98
CA ASP A 84 -7.37 1.86 -6.44
C ASP A 84 -7.38 1.39 -4.98
N VAL A 85 -8.05 2.12 -4.08
CA VAL A 85 -8.16 1.76 -2.66
C VAL A 85 -8.78 0.38 -2.53
N MET A 86 -9.89 0.11 -3.21
CA MET A 86 -10.57 -1.18 -3.15
C MET A 86 -9.75 -2.32 -3.76
N ALA A 87 -8.97 -2.03 -4.80
CA ALA A 87 -8.04 -3.00 -5.35
C ALA A 87 -6.95 -3.38 -4.35
N HIS A 88 -6.41 -2.39 -3.61
CA HIS A 88 -5.42 -2.64 -2.57
C HIS A 88 -5.98 -3.28 -1.30
N VAL A 89 -7.28 -3.09 -1.01
CA VAL A 89 -7.99 -3.86 0.02
C VAL A 89 -8.11 -5.33 -0.40
N HIS A 90 -8.41 -5.62 -1.66
CA HIS A 90 -8.49 -6.99 -2.17
C HIS A 90 -7.12 -7.67 -2.23
N ALA A 91 -6.07 -6.93 -2.57
CA ALA A 91 -4.71 -7.43 -2.71
C ALA A 91 -3.94 -7.55 -1.38
N TYR A 92 -4.61 -7.35 -0.24
CA TYR A 92 -4.00 -7.46 1.09
C TYR A 92 -3.65 -8.91 1.42
#